data_AF-B4MPV5-F1
#
_entry.id   AF-B4MPV5-F1
#
_cell.length_a   1.000
_cell.length_b   1.000
_cell.length_c   1.000
_cell.angle_alpha   90.00
_cell.angle_beta   90.00
_cell.angle_gamma   90.00
#
_symmetry.space_group_name_H-M   'P 1'
#
loop_
_entity.id
_entity.type
_entity.pdbx_description
1 polymer ?
#
loop_
_entity_poly.entity_id
_entity_poly.type
_entity_poly.pdbx_seq_one_letter_code
_entity_poly.pdbx_strand_id
1 'polypeptide(L)'
;MDCGTSMVKYILFIFNIIVSLLGILAIVYGVLILNSIGTIEVNGQVGFPPQAAMPIILIAIGSIVVFISFLGCCGAIRESVCMTMSYAVCLLILLILQLTIVVLLFTNRDKFDASMGEVIDQAWKSRESREGGVFDAIQKSLHCCGRTGPEDYLSTLSTLPASCCEGSCLNPMNIYGGCRGKFVQFMSGSTEKAKYFGIGLIAVELVGFIFACCLANNVRNYKRRNAY
;
A
#
# COMPACT_ATOMS: atom_id res chain seq x y z
N MET A 1 -36.33 11.19 -14.79
CA MET A 1 -34.96 10.64 -14.70
C MET A 1 -34.94 9.39 -15.55
N ASP A 2 -34.04 9.30 -16.52
CA ASP A 2 -33.96 8.12 -17.39
C ASP A 2 -33.52 6.88 -16.60
N CYS A 3 -34.01 5.71 -16.98
CA CYS A 3 -33.75 4.42 -16.31
C CYS A 3 -32.24 4.17 -16.10
N GLY A 4 -31.40 4.57 -17.06
CA GLY A 4 -29.94 4.46 -16.96
C GLY A 4 -29.31 5.30 -15.83
N THR A 5 -29.85 6.48 -15.52
CA THR A 5 -29.31 7.32 -14.44
C THR A 5 -29.59 6.75 -13.06
N SER A 6 -30.72 6.05 -12.89
CA SER A 6 -31.04 5.33 -11.66
C SER A 6 -30.11 4.13 -11.48
N MET A 7 -29.84 3.35 -12.53
CA MET A 7 -28.91 2.21 -12.44
C MET A 7 -27.49 2.64 -12.05
N VAL A 8 -26.97 3.72 -12.66
CA VAL A 8 -25.64 4.25 -12.34
C VAL A 8 -25.52 4.68 -10.87
N LYS A 9 -26.58 5.28 -10.30
CA LYS A 9 -26.60 5.64 -8.88
C LYS A 9 -26.48 4.44 -7.96
N TYR A 10 -27.26 3.38 -8.19
CA TYR A 10 -27.21 2.18 -7.36
C TYR A 10 -25.86 1.48 -7.45
N ILE A 11 -25.28 1.38 -8.66
CA ILE A 11 -23.96 0.79 -8.86
C ILE A 11 -22.89 1.59 -8.12
N LEU A 12 -22.86 2.92 -8.29
CA LEU A 12 -21.92 3.78 -7.57
C LEU A 12 -22.09 3.68 -6.05
N PHE A 13 -23.32 3.64 -5.56
CA PHE A 13 -23.60 3.54 -4.13
C PHE A 13 -23.10 2.23 -3.53
N ILE A 14 -23.44 1.09 -4.14
CA ILE A 14 -23.00 -0.23 -3.68
C ILE A 14 -21.47 -0.34 -3.74
N PHE A 15 -20.87 0.10 -4.84
CA PHE A 15 -19.41 0.08 -4.99
C PHE A 15 -18.71 0.91 -3.91
N ASN A 16 -19.15 2.15 -3.67
CA ASN A 16 -18.55 3.00 -2.64
C ASN A 16 -18.78 2.46 -1.22
N ILE A 17 -19.89 1.77 -0.93
CA ILE A 17 -20.06 1.07 0.36
C ILE A 17 -19.01 -0.04 0.52
N ILE A 18 -18.83 -0.89 -0.49
CA ILE A 18 -17.85 -1.98 -0.44
C ILE A 18 -16.44 -1.41 -0.23
N VAL A 19 -16.07 -0.38 -0.99
CA VAL A 19 -14.77 0.29 -0.87
C VAL A 19 -14.59 0.92 0.51
N SER A 20 -15.63 1.54 1.07
CA SER A 20 -15.61 2.08 2.43
C SER A 20 -15.40 1.00 3.49
N LEU A 21 -16.04 -0.17 3.35
CA LEU A 21 -15.84 -1.29 4.28
C LEU A 21 -14.40 -1.81 4.23
N LEU A 22 -13.84 -1.95 3.03
CA LEU A 22 -12.43 -2.34 2.85
C LEU A 22 -11.48 -1.31 3.48
N GLY A 23 -11.76 -0.01 3.32
CA GLY A 23 -10.99 1.06 3.95
C GLY A 23 -11.04 1.01 5.48
N ILE A 24 -12.21 0.76 6.07
CA ILE A 24 -12.36 0.59 7.53
C ILE A 24 -11.56 -0.62 8.02
N LEU A 25 -11.64 -1.76 7.33
CA LEU A 25 -10.86 -2.96 7.67
C LEU A 25 -9.35 -2.69 7.62
N ALA A 26 -8.88 -1.95 6.61
CA ALA A 26 -7.47 -1.55 6.51
C ALA A 26 -7.04 -0.65 7.68
N ILE A 27 -7.87 0.32 8.09
CA ILE A 27 -7.61 1.17 9.26
C ILE A 27 -7.51 0.31 10.53
N VAL A 28 -8.49 -0.56 10.77
CA VAL A 28 -8.51 -1.44 11.95
C VAL A 28 -7.25 -2.30 12.00
N TYR A 29 -6.91 -2.95 10.88
CA TYR A 29 -5.71 -3.77 10.80
C TYR A 29 -4.42 -2.97 11.02
N GLY A 30 -4.32 -1.77 10.43
CA GLY A 30 -3.18 -0.87 10.64
C GLY A 30 -3.02 -0.45 12.10
N VAL A 31 -4.11 -0.14 12.80
CA VAL A 31 -4.09 0.18 14.24
C VAL A 31 -3.66 -1.03 15.08
N LEU A 32 -4.15 -2.23 14.76
CA LEU A 32 -3.75 -3.45 15.47
C LEU A 32 -2.24 -3.70 15.35
N ILE A 33 -1.67 -3.55 14.14
CA ILE A 33 -0.22 -3.66 13.94
C ILE A 33 0.52 -2.56 14.68
N LEU A 34 0.07 -1.32 14.59
CA LEU A 34 0.73 -0.19 15.25
C LEU A 34 0.80 -0.39 16.78
N ASN A 35 -0.27 -0.88 17.39
CA ASN A 35 -0.32 -1.21 18.81
C ASN A 35 0.65 -2.34 19.19
N SER A 36 0.91 -3.29 18.29
CA SER A 36 1.88 -4.37 18.55
C SER A 36 3.34 -3.91 18.49
N ILE A 37 3.62 -2.84 17.75
CA ILE A 37 4.98 -2.27 17.61
C ILE A 37 5.32 -1.36 18.80
N GLY A 38 4.33 -0.64 19.34
CA GLY A 38 4.53 0.31 20.43
C GLY A 38 5.17 1.64 20.00
N THR A 39 5.42 2.51 20.97
CA THR A 39 6.06 3.83 20.79
C THR A 39 7.44 3.85 21.44
N ILE A 40 8.35 4.69 20.92
CA ILE A 40 9.68 4.91 21.50
C ILE A 40 9.69 6.29 22.13
N GLU A 41 10.22 6.42 23.33
CA GLU A 41 10.46 7.71 23.98
C GLU A 41 11.95 8.07 23.89
N VAL A 42 12.27 9.22 23.27
CA VAL A 42 13.63 9.76 23.18
C VAL A 42 13.62 11.19 23.67
N ASN A 43 14.36 11.50 24.73
CA ASN A 43 14.43 12.83 25.35
C ASN A 43 13.05 13.43 25.73
N GLY A 44 12.13 12.61 26.25
CA GLY A 44 10.77 13.05 26.60
C GLY A 44 9.86 13.30 25.40
N GLN A 45 10.31 13.01 24.18
CA GLN A 45 9.47 12.99 22.98
C GLN A 45 9.06 11.56 22.64
N VAL A 46 7.76 11.32 22.65
CA VAL A 46 7.18 10.05 22.20
C VAL A 46 7.10 10.06 20.67
N GLY A 47 7.87 9.18 20.04
CA GLY A 47 7.94 9.01 18.59
C GLY A 47 7.61 7.58 18.16
N PHE A 48 7.41 7.41 16.86
CA PHE A 48 7.20 6.09 16.27
C PHE A 48 8.52 5.53 15.72
N PRO A 49 8.80 4.22 15.93
CA PRO A 49 9.96 3.59 15.30
C PRO A 49 9.87 3.61 13.77
N PRO A 50 10.99 3.46 13.05
CA PRO A 50 10.99 3.30 11.60
C PRO A 50 10.06 2.16 11.11
N GLN A 51 9.95 1.08 11.88
CA GLN A 51 9.03 -0.03 11.56
C GLN A 51 7.53 0.33 11.61
N ALA A 52 7.15 1.43 12.27
CA ALA A 52 5.77 1.90 12.32
C ALA A 52 5.34 2.69 11.06
N ALA A 53 6.27 3.01 10.15
CA ALA A 53 5.94 3.73 8.92
C ALA A 53 4.90 2.97 8.07
N MET A 54 5.03 1.65 7.93
CA MET A 54 4.13 0.82 7.14
C MET A 54 2.68 0.82 7.66
N PRO A 55 2.40 0.51 8.95
CA PRO A 55 1.02 0.58 9.46
C PRO A 55 0.46 2.00 9.46
N ILE A 56 1.27 3.04 9.68
CA ILE A 56 0.82 4.44 9.57
C ILE A 56 0.36 4.76 8.14
N ILE A 57 1.12 4.36 7.12
CA ILE A 57 0.74 4.53 5.72
C ILE A 57 -0.57 3.77 5.42
N LEU A 58 -0.72 2.55 5.94
CA LEU A 58 -1.95 1.77 5.77
C LEU A 58 -3.19 2.47 6.36
N ILE A 59 -3.07 3.03 7.57
CA ILE A 59 -4.14 3.82 8.21
C ILE A 59 -4.46 5.07 7.39
N ALA A 60 -3.44 5.78 6.91
CA ALA A 60 -3.61 7.00 6.13
C ALA A 60 -4.34 6.73 4.80
N ILE A 61 -3.91 5.71 4.05
CA ILE A 61 -4.56 5.28 2.81
C ILE A 61 -6.00 4.85 3.09
N GLY A 62 -6.23 4.01 4.11
CA GLY A 62 -7.57 3.57 4.48
C GLY A 62 -8.50 4.74 4.81
N SER A 63 -7.99 5.75 5.52
CA SER A 63 -8.75 6.96 5.88
C SER A 63 -9.14 7.78 4.65
N ILE A 64 -8.22 7.96 3.71
CA ILE A 64 -8.47 8.65 2.44
C ILE A 64 -9.54 7.90 1.63
N VAL A 65 -9.44 6.56 1.55
CA VAL A 65 -10.39 5.70 0.84
C VAL A 65 -11.79 5.83 1.44
N VAL A 66 -11.93 5.78 2.77
CA VAL A 66 -13.22 5.95 3.46
C VAL A 66 -13.80 7.34 3.19
N PHE A 67 -12.98 8.39 3.27
CA PHE A 67 -13.42 9.76 3.03
C PHE A 67 -13.94 9.95 1.59
N ILE A 68 -13.20 9.49 0.58
CA ILE A 68 -13.60 9.58 -0.82
C ILE A 68 -14.86 8.75 -1.07
N SER A 69 -14.96 7.55 -0.50
CA SER A 69 -16.14 6.70 -0.61
C SER A 69 -17.38 7.34 0.02
N PHE A 70 -17.21 8.03 1.15
CA PHE A 70 -18.29 8.79 1.79
C PHE A 70 -18.82 9.92 0.90
N LEU A 71 -17.93 10.66 0.22
CA LEU A 71 -18.32 11.67 -0.76
C LEU A 71 -19.09 11.06 -1.93
N GLY A 72 -18.66 9.90 -2.44
CA GLY A 72 -19.34 9.16 -3.50
C GLY A 72 -20.75 8.73 -3.09
N CYS A 73 -20.89 8.09 -1.91
CA CYS A 73 -22.19 7.68 -1.35
C CYS A 73 -23.12 8.88 -1.10
N CYS A 74 -22.64 9.93 -0.43
CA CYS A 74 -23.44 11.11 -0.13
C CYS A 74 -23.82 11.88 -1.39
N GLY A 75 -22.93 11.99 -2.37
CA GLY A 75 -23.21 12.60 -3.67
C GLY A 75 -24.31 11.85 -4.42
N ALA A 76 -24.29 10.51 -4.38
CA ALA A 76 -25.30 9.67 -5.00
C ALA A 76 -26.68 9.78 -4.32
N ILE A 77 -26.73 9.71 -2.99
CA ILE A 77 -28.01 9.76 -2.23
C ILE A 77 -28.60 11.16 -2.21
N ARG A 78 -27.80 12.19 -1.87
CA ARG A 78 -28.29 13.55 -1.64
C ARG A 78 -28.52 14.33 -2.93
N GLU A 79 -28.20 13.74 -4.09
CA GLU A 79 -28.25 14.41 -5.39
C GLU A 79 -27.60 15.80 -5.33
N SER A 80 -26.44 15.87 -4.69
CA SER A 80 -25.71 17.11 -4.46
C SER A 80 -24.59 17.23 -5.47
N VAL A 81 -24.76 18.17 -6.43
CA VAL A 81 -23.75 18.46 -7.45
C VAL A 81 -22.39 18.75 -6.82
N CYS A 82 -22.35 19.51 -5.72
CA CYS A 82 -21.10 19.84 -5.04
C CYS A 82 -20.38 18.58 -4.53
N MET A 83 -21.08 17.67 -3.85
CA MET A 83 -20.48 16.44 -3.32
C MET A 83 -20.03 15.49 -4.43
N THR A 84 -20.85 15.31 -5.48
CA THR A 84 -20.49 14.46 -6.62
C THR A 84 -19.32 15.03 -7.42
N MET A 85 -19.22 16.36 -7.54
CA MET A 85 -18.08 17.03 -8.17
C MET A 85 -16.81 16.92 -7.32
N SER A 86 -16.89 17.08 -5.99
CA SER A 86 -15.74 16.85 -5.10
C SER A 86 -15.23 15.42 -5.21
N TYR A 87 -16.13 14.42 -5.25
CA TYR A 87 -15.78 13.03 -5.50
C TYR A 87 -15.05 12.86 -6.85
N ALA A 88 -15.57 13.45 -7.93
CA ALA A 88 -14.92 13.40 -9.24
C ALA A 88 -13.53 14.05 -9.25
N VAL A 89 -13.36 15.20 -8.57
CA VAL A 89 -12.06 15.87 -8.43
C VAL A 89 -11.08 15.01 -7.64
N CYS A 90 -11.51 14.37 -6.55
CA CYS A 90 -10.68 13.44 -5.80
C CYS A 90 -10.22 12.26 -6.67
N LEU A 91 -11.13 11.64 -7.43
CA LEU A 91 -10.78 10.55 -8.35
C LEU A 91 -9.78 11.00 -9.43
N LEU A 92 -9.95 12.21 -9.96
CA LEU A 92 -9.01 12.75 -10.95
C LEU A 92 -7.61 12.95 -10.37
N ILE A 93 -7.50 13.45 -9.14
CA ILE A 93 -6.21 13.62 -8.45
C ILE A 93 -5.55 12.25 -8.23
N LEU A 94 -6.31 11.27 -7.74
CA LEU A 94 -5.81 9.91 -7.53
C LEU A 94 -5.32 9.28 -8.83
N LEU A 95 -6.07 9.44 -9.92
CA LEU A 95 -5.71 8.93 -11.23
C LEU A 95 -4.36 9.51 -11.70
N ILE A 96 -4.15 10.82 -11.56
CA ILE A 96 -2.89 11.47 -11.95
C ILE A 96 -1.72 10.94 -11.11
N LEU A 97 -1.91 10.83 -9.79
CA LEU A 97 -0.89 10.28 -8.88
C LEU A 97 -0.56 8.83 -9.23
N GLN A 98 -1.58 8.00 -9.44
CA GLN A 98 -1.40 6.59 -9.75
C GLN A 98 -0.73 6.39 -11.10
N LEU A 99 -1.16 7.13 -12.13
CA LEU A 99 -0.52 7.10 -13.45
C LEU A 99 0.96 7.48 -13.34
N THR A 100 1.28 8.51 -12.57
CA THR A 100 2.68 8.94 -12.34
C THR A 100 3.50 7.82 -11.70
N ILE A 101 2.98 7.19 -10.64
CA ILE A 101 3.65 6.07 -9.96
C ILE A 101 3.88 4.91 -10.92
N VAL A 102 2.85 4.50 -11.67
CA VAL A 102 2.94 3.39 -12.63
C VAL A 102 4.01 3.68 -13.69
N VAL A 103 4.00 4.86 -14.30
CA VAL A 103 4.98 5.28 -15.31
C VAL A 103 6.41 5.29 -14.75
N LEU A 104 6.60 5.79 -13.52
CA LEU A 104 7.90 5.79 -12.85
C LEU A 104 8.41 4.37 -12.61
N LEU A 105 7.55 3.45 -12.16
CA LEU A 105 7.88 2.04 -12.01
C LEU A 105 8.19 1.36 -13.35
N PHE A 106 7.61 1.82 -14.46
CA PHE A 106 7.96 1.35 -15.81
C PHE A 106 9.34 1.83 -16.27
N THR A 107 9.65 3.10 -16.02
CA THR A 107 10.85 3.72 -16.60
C THR A 107 12.10 3.54 -15.74
N ASN A 108 11.97 3.51 -14.41
CA ASN A 108 13.10 3.53 -13.48
C ASN A 108 13.28 2.21 -12.72
N ARG A 109 13.25 1.07 -13.43
CA ARG A 109 13.40 -0.26 -12.82
C ARG A 109 14.71 -0.42 -12.06
N ASP A 110 15.83 -0.06 -12.67
CA ASP A 110 17.15 -0.23 -12.06
C ASP A 110 17.31 0.59 -10.78
N LYS A 111 16.78 1.81 -10.76
CA LYS A 111 16.78 2.67 -9.57
C LYS A 111 15.90 2.08 -8.47
N PHE A 112 14.75 1.54 -8.82
CA PHE A 112 13.87 0.86 -7.86
C PHE A 112 14.57 -0.35 -7.24
N ASP A 113 15.19 -1.21 -8.06
CA ASP A 113 15.91 -2.39 -7.59
C ASP A 113 17.11 -2.01 -6.70
N ALA A 114 17.84 -0.97 -7.06
CA ALA A 114 18.91 -0.41 -6.23
C ALA A 114 18.38 0.09 -4.87
N SER A 115 17.31 0.88 -4.86
CA SER A 115 16.67 1.36 -3.63
C SER A 115 16.14 0.23 -2.76
N MET A 116 15.59 -0.84 -3.35
CA MET A 116 15.16 -2.01 -2.58
C MET A 116 16.34 -2.76 -1.97
N GLY A 117 17.48 -2.84 -2.68
CA GLY A 117 18.72 -3.37 -2.11
C GLY A 117 19.22 -2.55 -0.92
N GLU A 118 19.12 -1.22 -1.01
CA GLU A 118 19.49 -0.32 0.08
C GLU A 118 18.63 -0.50 1.34
N VAL A 119 17.35 -0.91 1.21
CA VAL A 119 16.50 -1.22 2.37
C VAL A 119 17.12 -2.34 3.21
N ILE A 120 17.60 -3.41 2.58
CA ILE A 120 18.29 -4.50 3.28
C ILE A 120 19.63 -4.04 3.84
N ASP A 121 20.37 -3.21 3.10
CA ASP A 121 21.64 -2.68 3.57
C ASP A 121 21.47 -1.76 4.80
N GLN A 122 20.43 -0.94 4.83
CA GLN A 122 20.09 -0.08 5.97
C GLN A 122 19.53 -0.90 7.14
N ALA A 123 18.65 -1.86 6.87
CA ALA A 123 18.14 -2.77 7.88
C ALA A 123 19.27 -3.55 8.55
N TRP A 124 20.28 -4.00 7.80
CA TRP A 124 21.43 -4.71 8.37
C TRP A 124 22.32 -3.86 9.27
N LYS A 125 22.42 -2.55 9.02
CA LYS A 125 23.23 -1.64 9.86
C LYS A 125 22.65 -1.49 11.26
N SER A 126 21.33 -1.53 11.40
CA SER A 126 20.70 -1.51 12.72
C SER A 126 21.07 -2.77 13.51
N ARG A 127 21.42 -2.60 14.79
CA ARG A 127 21.71 -3.73 15.69
C ARG A 127 20.42 -4.35 16.21
N GLU A 128 19.42 -3.52 16.46
CA GLU A 128 18.10 -3.92 16.94
C GLU A 128 17.34 -4.75 15.90
N SER A 129 17.51 -4.50 14.61
CA SER A 129 16.95 -5.35 13.54
C SER A 129 17.65 -6.71 13.42
N ARG A 130 18.95 -6.77 13.71
CA ARG A 130 19.76 -8.00 13.70
C ARG A 130 19.47 -8.90 14.91
N GLU A 131 19.29 -8.30 16.09
CA GLU A 131 19.10 -9.02 17.36
C GLU A 131 17.62 -9.11 17.79
N GLY A 132 16.73 -8.26 17.24
CA GLY A 132 15.30 -8.18 17.57
C GLY A 132 14.39 -9.07 16.71
N GLY A 133 14.93 -10.09 16.03
CA GLY A 133 14.16 -11.08 15.28
C GLY A 133 13.57 -10.61 13.93
N VAL A 134 13.73 -9.34 13.56
CA VAL A 134 13.29 -8.82 12.25
C VAL A 134 14.04 -9.50 11.11
N PHE A 135 15.37 -9.61 11.22
CA PHE A 135 16.16 -10.32 10.23
C PHE A 135 15.84 -11.81 10.17
N ASP A 136 15.56 -12.44 11.31
CA ASP A 136 15.14 -13.85 11.34
C ASP A 136 13.83 -14.08 10.56
N ALA A 137 12.89 -13.13 10.63
CA ALA A 137 11.67 -13.18 9.85
C ALA A 137 11.95 -13.02 8.34
N ILE A 138 12.82 -12.07 7.97
CA ILE A 138 13.24 -11.86 6.56
C ILE A 138 13.91 -13.12 6.02
N GLN A 139 14.85 -13.70 6.77
CA GLN A 139 15.63 -14.88 6.40
C GLN A 139 14.74 -16.11 6.20
N LYS A 140 13.79 -16.33 7.11
CA LYS A 140 12.78 -17.40 6.97
C LYS A 140 11.84 -17.16 5.81
N SER A 141 11.41 -15.92 5.58
CA SER A 141 10.41 -15.60 4.55
C SER A 141 10.99 -15.64 3.13
N LEU A 142 12.27 -15.30 2.97
CA LEU A 142 12.95 -15.22 1.67
C LEU A 142 13.95 -16.36 1.42
N HIS A 143 14.10 -17.28 2.39
CA HIS A 143 15.12 -18.34 2.37
C HIS A 143 16.51 -17.79 2.01
N CYS A 144 16.97 -16.87 2.86
CA CYS A 144 18.23 -16.15 2.68
C CYS A 144 18.99 -16.03 4.02
N CYS A 145 20.28 -15.70 3.98
CA CYS A 145 21.11 -15.55 5.16
C CYS A 145 22.05 -14.34 5.04
N GLY A 146 22.04 -13.48 6.07
CA GLY A 146 22.89 -12.29 6.13
C GLY A 146 22.51 -11.23 5.09
N ARG A 147 23.31 -10.17 4.98
CA ARG A 147 23.06 -9.08 4.02
C ARG A 147 23.42 -9.52 2.61
N THR A 148 24.67 -9.90 2.43
CA THR A 148 25.28 -10.40 1.21
C THR A 148 25.57 -11.90 1.28
N GLY A 149 25.68 -12.46 2.48
CA GLY A 149 25.87 -13.90 2.69
C GLY A 149 26.00 -14.28 4.16
N PRO A 150 26.12 -15.58 4.46
CA PRO A 150 26.31 -16.08 5.82
C PRO A 150 27.58 -15.56 6.49
N GLU A 151 28.58 -15.15 5.71
CA GLU A 151 29.85 -14.60 6.22
C GLU A 151 29.66 -13.29 6.99
N ASP A 152 28.58 -12.55 6.72
CA ASP A 152 28.26 -11.31 7.43
C ASP A 152 28.00 -11.55 8.94
N TYR A 153 27.61 -12.77 9.32
CA TYR A 153 27.49 -13.16 10.72
C TYR A 153 28.82 -13.60 11.31
N LEU A 154 29.74 -14.19 10.54
CA LEU A 154 31.05 -14.65 11.04
C LEU A 154 31.90 -13.51 11.60
N SER A 155 31.69 -12.26 11.13
CA SER A 155 32.36 -11.08 11.66
C SER A 155 31.76 -10.53 12.96
N THR A 156 30.56 -10.98 13.36
CA THR A 156 29.78 -10.35 14.45
C THR A 156 29.29 -11.34 15.51
N LEU A 157 29.04 -12.60 15.12
CA LEU A 157 28.55 -13.69 15.96
C LEU A 157 29.36 -14.96 15.69
N SER A 158 29.66 -15.72 16.74
CA SER A 158 30.38 -17.00 16.62
C SER A 158 29.55 -18.13 15.98
N THR A 159 28.22 -17.96 15.88
CA THR A 159 27.28 -18.98 15.39
C THR A 159 26.17 -18.36 14.55
N LEU A 160 25.81 -19.02 13.45
CA LEU A 160 24.73 -18.61 12.56
C LEU A 160 23.34 -18.77 13.21
N PRO A 161 22.40 -17.84 13.00
CA PRO A 161 21.01 -18.00 13.45
C PRO A 161 20.32 -19.19 12.78
N ALA A 162 19.40 -19.85 13.48
CA ALA A 162 18.62 -20.97 12.91
C ALA A 162 17.72 -20.55 11.73
N SER A 163 17.48 -19.25 11.54
CA SER A 163 16.74 -18.68 10.40
C SER A 163 17.54 -18.74 9.07
N CYS A 164 18.85 -18.95 9.12
CA CYS A 164 19.75 -18.96 7.96
C CYS A 164 19.83 -20.27 7.18
N CYS A 165 19.22 -21.35 7.68
CA CYS A 165 19.38 -22.67 7.11
C CYS A 165 18.09 -23.49 7.14
N GLU A 166 18.00 -24.47 6.26
CA GLU A 166 16.93 -25.46 6.30
C GLU A 166 17.30 -26.57 7.30
N GLY A 167 16.69 -26.52 8.48
CA GLY A 167 16.95 -27.45 9.58
C GLY A 167 18.25 -27.13 10.32
N SER A 168 19.34 -27.83 9.98
CA SER A 168 20.62 -27.73 10.71
C SER A 168 21.65 -26.89 9.95
N CYS A 169 22.13 -25.83 10.60
CA CYS A 169 23.18 -24.93 10.09
C CYS A 169 24.60 -25.55 10.18
N LEU A 170 24.72 -26.80 10.65
CA LEU A 170 26.00 -27.54 10.68
C LEU A 170 26.39 -28.03 9.28
N ASN A 171 25.42 -28.22 8.38
CA ASN A 171 25.66 -28.67 7.02
C ASN A 171 25.77 -27.46 6.07
N PRO A 172 26.93 -27.25 5.40
CA PRO A 172 27.13 -26.13 4.49
C PRO A 172 26.13 -26.10 3.32
N MET A 173 25.63 -27.26 2.91
CA MET A 173 24.64 -27.43 1.84
C MET A 173 23.25 -26.85 2.20
N ASN A 174 22.96 -26.69 3.49
CA ASN A 174 21.66 -26.23 3.96
C ASN A 174 21.63 -24.73 4.25
N ILE A 175 22.75 -24.02 4.05
CA ILE A 175 22.88 -22.59 4.33
C ILE A 175 22.40 -21.79 3.12
N TYR A 176 21.52 -20.82 3.36
CA TYR A 176 21.01 -19.97 2.29
C TYR A 176 22.01 -18.88 1.86
N GLY A 177 21.84 -18.38 0.62
CA GLY A 177 22.60 -17.24 0.10
C GLY A 177 22.12 -15.88 0.62
N GLY A 178 22.79 -14.79 0.23
CA GLY A 178 22.51 -13.43 0.73
C GLY A 178 21.09 -12.90 0.54
N CYS A 179 20.58 -12.18 1.55
CA CYS A 179 19.23 -11.61 1.51
C CYS A 179 19.06 -10.44 0.55
N ARG A 180 20.10 -9.62 0.31
CA ARG A 180 19.99 -8.44 -0.56
C ARG A 180 19.55 -8.81 -1.98
N GLY A 181 20.20 -9.80 -2.59
CA GLY A 181 19.86 -10.23 -3.95
C GLY A 181 18.48 -10.88 -4.02
N LYS A 182 18.16 -11.76 -3.05
CA LYS A 182 16.85 -12.42 -2.95
C LYS A 182 15.70 -11.44 -2.73
N PHE A 183 15.90 -10.43 -1.87
CA PHE A 183 14.91 -9.40 -1.61
C PHE A 183 14.66 -8.53 -2.84
N VAL A 184 15.71 -8.09 -3.53
CA VAL A 184 15.56 -7.36 -4.80
C VAL A 184 14.79 -8.21 -5.79
N GLN A 185 15.17 -9.47 -6.00
CA GLN A 185 14.46 -10.37 -6.91
C GLN A 185 12.97 -10.55 -6.54
N PHE A 186 12.68 -10.73 -5.25
CA PHE A 186 11.32 -10.82 -4.74
C PHE A 186 10.51 -9.54 -4.99
N MET A 187 11.11 -8.38 -4.72
CA MET A 187 10.48 -7.08 -4.93
C MET A 187 10.31 -6.76 -6.41
N SER A 188 11.28 -7.04 -7.28
CA SER A 188 11.16 -6.82 -8.72
C SER A 188 10.01 -7.63 -9.31
N GLY A 189 9.89 -8.90 -8.92
CA GLY A 189 8.78 -9.77 -9.33
C GLY A 189 7.42 -9.30 -8.78
N SER A 190 7.38 -8.83 -7.53
CA SER A 190 6.16 -8.29 -6.92
C SER A 190 5.74 -6.97 -7.58
N THR A 191 6.69 -6.08 -7.84
CA THR A 191 6.46 -4.79 -8.52
C THR A 191 6.02 -4.99 -9.97
N GLU A 192 6.48 -6.05 -10.65
CA GLU A 192 5.95 -6.40 -11.97
C GLU A 192 4.46 -6.71 -11.93
N LYS A 193 4.00 -7.51 -10.98
CA LYS A 193 2.56 -7.78 -10.77
C LYS A 193 1.79 -6.51 -10.36
N ALA A 194 2.38 -5.70 -9.49
CA ALA A 194 1.77 -4.47 -9.00
C ALA A 194 1.49 -3.45 -10.13
N LYS A 195 2.31 -3.42 -11.18
CA LYS A 195 2.08 -2.56 -12.36
C LYS A 195 0.78 -2.91 -13.08
N TYR A 196 0.55 -4.19 -13.36
CA TYR A 196 -0.66 -4.64 -14.04
C TYR A 196 -1.91 -4.38 -13.20
N PHE A 197 -1.80 -4.62 -11.89
CA PHE A 197 -2.86 -4.25 -10.93
C PHE A 197 -3.13 -2.73 -10.96
N GLY A 198 -2.08 -1.91 -10.99
CA GLY A 198 -2.19 -0.45 -11.08
C GLY A 198 -2.91 0.04 -12.34
N ILE A 199 -2.63 -0.57 -13.50
CA ILE A 199 -3.35 -0.26 -14.75
C ILE A 199 -4.83 -0.62 -14.63
N GLY A 200 -5.15 -1.76 -14.02
CA GLY A 200 -6.53 -2.15 -13.75
C GLY A 200 -7.26 -1.16 -12.85
N LEU A 201 -6.60 -0.66 -11.80
CA LEU A 201 -7.19 0.33 -10.90
C LEU A 201 -7.45 1.66 -11.61
N ILE A 202 -6.52 2.13 -12.45
CA ILE A 202 -6.71 3.34 -13.28
C ILE A 202 -7.96 3.20 -14.17
N ALA A 203 -8.18 2.03 -14.78
CA ALA A 203 -9.38 1.80 -15.59
C ALA A 203 -10.68 1.88 -14.75
N VAL A 204 -10.67 1.32 -13.54
CA VAL A 204 -11.82 1.40 -12.62
C VAL A 204 -12.07 2.83 -12.16
N GLU A 205 -11.02 3.58 -11.81
CA GLU A 205 -11.12 4.99 -11.42
C GLU A 205 -11.67 5.87 -12.56
N LEU A 206 -11.23 5.63 -13.80
CA LEU A 206 -11.76 6.31 -14.99
C LEU A 206 -13.27 6.08 -15.16
N VAL A 207 -13.73 4.84 -15.00
CA VAL A 207 -15.16 4.52 -15.07
C VAL A 207 -15.93 5.23 -13.95
N GLY A 208 -15.39 5.21 -12.72
CA GLY A 208 -15.96 5.93 -11.58
C GLY A 208 -16.06 7.43 -11.82
N PHE A 209 -15.01 8.03 -12.40
CA PHE A 209 -14.96 9.45 -12.76
C PHE A 209 -16.02 9.80 -13.81
N ILE A 210 -16.12 9.00 -14.88
CA ILE A 210 -17.13 9.20 -15.93
C ILE A 210 -18.54 9.13 -15.33
N PHE A 211 -18.82 8.12 -14.50
CA PHE A 211 -20.11 7.98 -13.84
C PHE A 211 -20.42 9.13 -12.89
N ALA A 212 -19.43 9.62 -12.13
CA ALA A 212 -19.58 10.79 -11.27
C ALA A 212 -19.92 12.05 -12.08
N CYS A 213 -19.22 12.31 -13.18
CA CYS A 213 -19.49 13.45 -14.07
C CYS A 213 -20.88 13.34 -14.72
N CYS A 214 -21.26 12.17 -15.23
CA CYS A 214 -22.58 11.90 -15.78
C CYS A 214 -23.67 12.16 -14.74
N LEU A 215 -23.47 11.71 -13.50
CA LEU A 215 -24.40 11.93 -12.41
C LEU A 215 -24.51 13.41 -12.03
N ALA A 216 -23.38 14.11 -11.89
CA ALA A 216 -23.33 15.53 -11.58
C ALA A 216 -24.04 16.37 -12.64
N ASN A 217 -23.82 16.08 -13.93
CA ASN A 217 -24.47 16.76 -15.05
C ASN A 217 -25.99 16.51 -15.05
N ASN A 218 -26.42 15.27 -14.82
CA ASN A 218 -27.85 14.95 -14.75
C ASN A 218 -28.55 15.69 -13.60
N VAL A 219 -27.95 15.68 -12.41
CA VAL A 219 -28.49 16.40 -11.25
C VAL A 219 -28.54 17.91 -11.51
N ARG A 220 -27.48 18.48 -12.10
CA ARG A 220 -27.44 19.91 -12.46
C ARG A 220 -28.52 20.27 -13.47
N ASN A 221 -28.72 19.44 -14.49
CA ASN A 221 -29.76 19.64 -15.50
C ASN A 221 -31.16 19.53 -14.91
N TYR A 222 -31.40 18.57 -14.01
CA TYR A 222 -32.67 18.42 -13.31
C TYR A 222 -33.00 19.66 -12.48
N LYS A 223 -32.05 20.14 -11.67
CA LYS A 223 -32.22 21.39 -10.89
C LYS A 223 -32.49 22.59 -11.78
N ARG A 224 -31.82 22.70 -12.93
CA ARG A 224 -32.04 23.80 -13.87
C ARG A 224 -33.42 23.75 -14.51
N ARG A 225 -33.96 22.55 -14.83
CA ARG A 225 -35.29 22.39 -15.43
C ARG A 225 -36.43 22.72 -14.46
N ASN A 226 -36.26 22.43 -13.18
CA ASN A 226 -37.28 22.66 -12.15
C ASN A 226 -37.20 24.06 -11.50
N ALA A 227 -36.20 24.87 -11.87
CA ALA A 227 -36.07 26.26 -11.42
C ALA A 227 -36.85 27.24 -12.31
N TYR A 228 -37.41 26.76 -13.42
CA TYR A 228 -38.40 27.45 -14.27
C TYR A 228 -39.77 26.82 -14.03
#